data_AF-A0A1S3DKT4-F1
#
_entry.id   AF-A0A1S3DKT4-F1
#
_cell.length_a   1.000
_cell.length_b   1.000
_cell.length_c   1.000
_cell.angle_alpha   90.00
_cell.angle_beta   90.00
_cell.angle_gamma   90.00
#
_symmetry.space_group_name_H-M   'P 1'
#
loop_
_entity.id
_entity.type
_entity.pdbx_description
1 polymer ?
#
loop_
_entity_poly.entity_id
_entity_poly.type
_entity_poly.pdbx_seq_one_letter_code
_entity_poly.pdbx_strand_id
1 'polypeptide(L)'
;MYGSHPDKARELRSLSRGKLRVREVNGRTFMPTGDPSNCVNASSNICYDAGDIRVNQQLDLAVSQTVWLRFHNYVAEKLIQQNPSWSNRDELVYQEEETAIR
;
A
#
# COMPACT_ATOMS: atom_id res chain seq x y z
N MET A 1 1.35 6.93 2.72
CA MET A 1 0.92 5.53 2.58
C MET A 1 -0.59 5.38 2.54
N TYR A 2 -1.29 5.59 3.64
CA TYR A 2 -2.73 5.27 3.77
C TYR A 2 -3.68 6.32 3.16
N GLY A 3 -3.23 7.55 2.96
CA GLY A 3 -4.08 8.64 2.48
C GLY A 3 -4.80 9.34 3.63
N SER A 4 -5.21 10.59 3.38
CA SER A 4 -5.82 11.44 4.41
C SER A 4 -7.33 11.25 4.56
N HIS A 5 -7.96 10.58 3.60
CA HIS A 5 -9.41 10.35 3.58
C HIS A 5 -9.71 8.86 3.84
N PRO A 6 -10.66 8.53 4.73
CA PRO A 6 -11.00 7.14 5.06
C PRO A 6 -11.35 6.29 3.84
N ASP A 7 -12.07 6.87 2.87
CA ASP A 7 -12.44 6.16 1.64
C ASP A 7 -11.21 5.78 0.82
N LYS A 8 -10.23 6.69 0.72
CA LYS A 8 -8.98 6.41 0.02
C LYS A 8 -8.14 5.37 0.76
N ALA A 9 -8.07 5.45 2.08
CA ALA A 9 -7.38 4.46 2.90
C ALA A 9 -7.99 3.07 2.74
N ARG A 10 -9.33 2.98 2.76
CA ARG A 10 -10.05 1.74 2.50
C ARG A 10 -9.81 1.22 1.09
N GLU A 11 -9.85 2.10 0.09
CA GLU A 11 -9.59 1.75 -1.30
C GLU A 11 -8.19 1.15 -1.47
N LEU A 12 -7.17 1.66 -0.77
CA LEU A 12 -5.79 1.17 -0.89
C LEU A 12 -5.53 -0.18 -0.19
N ARG A 13 -6.46 -0.65 0.65
CA ARG A 13 -6.35 -1.94 1.35
C ARG A 13 -6.75 -3.10 0.47
N SER A 14 -6.09 -4.25 0.65
CA SER A 14 -6.56 -5.51 0.06
C SER A 14 -7.79 -6.06 0.78
N LEU A 15 -8.14 -5.48 1.93
CA LEU A 15 -9.23 -5.93 2.82
C LEU A 15 -9.09 -7.41 3.20
N SER A 16 -7.83 -7.85 3.30
CA SER A 16 -7.46 -9.20 3.67
C SER A 16 -6.15 -9.17 4.43
N ARG A 17 -6.14 -9.82 5.60
CA ARG A 17 -4.94 -10.01 6.44
C ARG A 17 -4.22 -8.71 6.82
N GLY A 18 -4.95 -7.59 6.89
CA GLY A 18 -4.43 -6.27 7.24
C GLY A 18 -3.65 -5.58 6.11
N LYS A 19 -3.51 -6.20 4.94
CA LYS A 19 -2.56 -5.75 3.91
C LYS A 19 -3.09 -4.60 3.05
N LEU A 20 -2.14 -3.91 2.42
CA LEU A 20 -2.36 -2.99 1.31
C LEU A 20 -2.34 -3.74 -0.03
N ARG A 21 -3.11 -3.24 -1.01
CA ARG A 21 -3.09 -3.75 -2.38
C ARG A 21 -1.71 -3.57 -3.00
N VAL A 22 -1.32 -4.55 -3.81
CA VAL A 22 -0.07 -4.53 -4.57
C VAL A 22 -0.33 -4.89 -6.02
N ARG A 23 0.57 -4.45 -6.90
CA ARG A 23 0.71 -4.98 -8.26
C ARG A 23 1.97 -5.83 -8.32
N GLU A 24 1.85 -7.05 -8.85
CA GLU A 24 3.01 -7.91 -9.09
C GLU A 24 3.48 -7.80 -10.54
N VAL A 25 4.78 -7.60 -10.73
CA VAL A 25 5.43 -7.56 -12.05
C VAL A 25 6.75 -8.30 -11.93
N ASN A 26 6.92 -9.39 -12.71
CA ASN A 26 8.13 -10.22 -12.71
C ASN A 26 8.59 -10.65 -11.30
N GLY A 27 7.64 -11.08 -10.46
CA GLY A 27 7.91 -11.53 -9.08
C GLY A 27 8.26 -10.41 -8.09
N ARG A 28 8.13 -9.14 -8.49
CA ARG A 28 8.34 -7.98 -7.61
C ARG A 28 7.02 -7.28 -7.34
N THR A 29 6.84 -6.83 -6.10
CA THR A 29 5.64 -6.10 -5.64
C THR A 29 5.84 -4.60 -5.80
N PHE A 30 4.87 -3.93 -6.40
CA PHE A 30 4.80 -2.48 -6.58
C PHE A 30 3.47 -1.96 -6.05
N MET A 31 3.33 -0.64 -5.96
CA MET A 31 2.03 -0.02 -5.73
C MET A 31 1.03 -0.39 -6.84
N PRO A 32 -0.27 -0.40 -6.56
CA PRO A 32 -1.31 -0.63 -7.57
C PRO A 32 -1.24 0.40 -8.70
N THR A 33 -1.82 0.07 -9.85
CA THR A 33 -1.94 1.01 -10.96
C THR A 33 -3.01 2.05 -10.63
N GLY A 34 -2.68 3.34 -10.76
CA GLY A 34 -3.58 4.46 -10.57
C GLY A 34 -4.13 5.02 -11.89
N ASP A 35 -4.96 6.05 -11.77
CA ASP A 35 -5.50 6.79 -12.91
C ASP A 35 -4.38 7.50 -13.70
N PRO A 36 -4.27 7.28 -15.02
CA PRO A 36 -3.29 7.93 -15.88
C PRO A 36 -3.28 9.46 -15.82
N SER A 37 -4.41 10.09 -15.50
CA SER A 37 -4.54 11.56 -15.37
C SER A 37 -3.76 12.13 -14.18
N ASN A 38 -3.40 11.30 -13.20
CA ASN A 38 -2.61 11.72 -12.03
C ASN A 38 -1.10 11.72 -12.29
N CYS A 39 -0.65 11.36 -13.50
CA CYS A 39 0.75 11.37 -13.89
C CYS A 39 1.13 12.60 -14.69
N VAL A 40 2.32 13.14 -14.42
CA VAL A 40 2.86 14.33 -15.12
C VAL A 40 3.18 14.04 -16.59
N ASN A 41 3.53 12.79 -16.92
CA ASN A 41 3.76 12.33 -18.29
C ASN A 41 3.04 10.99 -18.52
N ALA A 42 1.92 11.02 -19.24
CA ALA A 42 1.19 9.80 -19.63
C ALA A 42 2.02 8.86 -20.55
N SER A 43 3.15 9.34 -21.09
CA SER A 43 4.10 8.55 -21.89
C SER A 43 4.93 7.58 -21.05
N SER A 44 5.08 7.79 -19.74
CA SER A 44 5.54 6.73 -18.84
C SER A 44 4.33 5.87 -18.47
N ASN A 45 4.27 4.65 -19.01
CA ASN A 45 3.15 3.70 -18.87
C ASN A 45 2.86 3.21 -17.44
N ILE A 46 3.35 3.89 -16.40
CA ILE A 46 3.25 3.44 -15.01
C ILE A 46 2.82 4.62 -14.12
N CYS A 47 1.53 4.64 -13.80
CA CYS A 47 0.95 5.50 -12.78
C CYS A 47 0.63 4.68 -11.54
N TYR A 48 1.06 5.16 -10.38
CA TYR A 48 0.82 4.49 -9.11
C TYR A 48 -0.37 5.08 -8.38
N ASP A 49 -1.18 4.18 -7.84
CA ASP A 49 -2.23 4.50 -6.89
C ASP A 49 -1.65 4.50 -5.47
N ALA A 50 -1.78 5.63 -4.78
CA ALA A 50 -1.29 5.82 -3.43
C ALA A 50 -2.18 6.80 -2.67
N GLY A 51 -1.95 6.90 -1.36
CA GLY A 51 -2.66 7.87 -0.52
C GLY A 51 -2.36 9.34 -0.82
N ASP A 52 -1.34 9.63 -1.63
CA ASP A 52 -0.96 10.98 -2.06
C ASP A 52 -0.63 10.96 -3.56
N ILE A 53 -1.30 11.82 -4.33
CA ILE A 53 -1.14 11.90 -5.80
C ILE A 53 0.26 12.32 -6.22
N ARG A 54 1.02 13.00 -5.35
CA ARG A 54 2.38 13.48 -5.63
C ARG A 54 3.38 12.33 -5.74
N VAL A 55 2.99 11.10 -5.41
CA VAL A 55 3.79 9.90 -5.63
C VAL A 55 4.29 9.77 -7.08
N ASN A 56 3.54 10.32 -8.04
CA ASN A 56 3.85 10.25 -9.47
C ASN A 56 4.66 11.46 -9.99
N GLN A 57 5.04 12.40 -9.13
CA GLN A 57 5.80 13.59 -9.54
C GLN A 57 7.30 13.34 -9.66
N GLN A 58 7.86 12.50 -8.78
CA GLN A 58 9.29 12.20 -8.72
C GLN A 58 9.50 10.70 -8.44
N LEU A 59 10.50 10.11 -9.09
CA LEU A 59 10.77 8.67 -9.02
C LEU A 59 11.13 8.22 -7.60
N ASP A 60 11.87 9.04 -6.85
CA ASP A 60 12.30 8.79 -5.48
C ASP A 60 11.11 8.64 -4.51
N LEU A 61 10.06 9.46 -4.69
CA LEU A 61 8.81 9.35 -3.94
C LEU A 61 8.12 8.02 -4.23
N ALA A 62 8.01 7.63 -5.51
CA ALA A 62 7.42 6.35 -5.88
C ALA A 62 8.21 5.14 -5.34
N VAL A 63 9.54 5.19 -5.39
CA VAL A 63 10.42 4.15 -4.84
C VAL A 63 10.23 4.06 -3.32
N SER A 64 10.27 5.19 -2.62
CA SER A 64 10.12 5.24 -1.17
C SER A 64 8.76 4.71 -0.72
N GLN A 65 7.69 5.12 -1.40
CA GLN A 65 6.33 4.64 -1.12
C GLN A 65 6.20 3.13 -1.37
N THR A 66 6.87 2.60 -2.41
CA THR A 66 6.91 1.16 -2.66
C THR A 66 7.65 0.40 -1.55
N VAL A 67 8.71 0.95 -0.97
CA VAL A 67 9.41 0.35 0.16
C VAL A 67 8.50 0.30 1.39
N TRP A 68 7.82 1.41 1.72
CA TRP A 68 6.88 1.46 2.83
C TRP A 68 5.69 0.51 2.66
N LEU A 69 5.18 0.35 1.43
CA LEU A 69 4.15 -0.63 1.09
C LEU A 69 4.58 -2.05 1.45
N ARG A 70 5.80 -2.42 1.04
CA ARG A 70 6.36 -3.74 1.33
C ARG A 70 6.59 -3.94 2.82
N PHE A 71 7.07 -2.90 3.50
CA PHE A 71 7.28 -2.95 4.94
C PHE A 71 5.98 -3.18 5.70
N HIS A 72 4.92 -2.43 5.37
CA HIS A 72 3.58 -2.66 5.92
C HIS A 72 3.16 -4.12 5.69
N ASN A 73 3.08 -4.58 4.44
CA ASN A 73 2.64 -5.97 4.17
C ASN A 73 3.54 -7.06 4.82
N TYR A 74 4.80 -6.76 5.10
CA TYR A 74 5.70 -7.62 5.87
C TYR A 74 5.33 -7.66 7.36
N VAL A 75 5.09 -6.50 7.99
CA VAL A 75 4.67 -6.42 9.39
C VAL A 75 3.33 -7.14 9.60
N ALA A 76 2.39 -7.01 8.66
CA ALA A 76 1.07 -7.65 8.72
C ALA A 76 1.22 -9.17 8.83
N GLU A 77 2.11 -9.71 8.00
CA GLU A 77 2.41 -11.13 7.99
C GLU A 77 3.10 -11.56 9.29
N LYS A 78 3.98 -10.72 9.86
CA LYS A 78 4.62 -11.00 11.15
C LYS A 78 3.65 -10.96 12.31
N LEU A 79 2.71 -10.02 12.34
CA LEU A 79 1.65 -9.96 13.34
C LEU A 79 0.77 -11.21 13.29
N ILE A 80 0.40 -11.67 12.10
CA ILE A 80 -0.39 -12.91 11.95
C ILE A 80 0.43 -14.16 12.32
N GLN A 81 1.73 -14.20 12.00
CA GLN A 81 2.61 -15.29 12.42
C GLN A 81 2.71 -15.41 13.95
N GLN A 82 2.77 -14.28 14.65
CA GLN A 82 2.78 -14.22 16.11
C GLN A 82 1.40 -14.46 16.72
N ASN A 83 0.34 -14.07 16.02
CA ASN A 83 -1.04 -14.17 16.47
C ASN A 83 -1.91 -14.90 15.41
N PRO A 84 -1.81 -16.23 15.28
CA PRO A 84 -2.51 -16.97 14.22
C PRO A 84 -4.03 -16.78 14.21
N SER A 85 -4.63 -16.55 15.39
CA SER A 85 -6.07 -16.28 15.53
C SER A 85 -6.52 -14.92 14.96
N TRP A 86 -5.60 -14.10 14.45
CA TRP A 86 -5.90 -12.81 13.82
C TRP A 86 -5.99 -12.92 12.29
N SER A 87 -5.78 -14.12 11.71
CA SER A 87 -5.77 -14.33 10.26
C SER A 87 -7.05 -13.88 9.53
N ASN A 88 -8.19 -13.90 10.22
CA ASN A 88 -9.50 -13.46 9.73
C ASN A 88 -9.94 -12.10 10.31
N ARG A 89 -9.06 -11.41 11.05
CA ARG A 89 -9.33 -10.11 11.68
C ARG A 89 -8.60 -8.99 10.93
N ASP A 90 -8.99 -8.80 9.67
CA ASP A 90 -8.36 -7.82 8.76
C ASP A 90 -8.22 -6.42 9.37
N GLU A 91 -9.32 -5.88 9.90
CA GLU A 91 -9.33 -4.53 10.48
C GLU A 91 -8.39 -4.42 11.69
N LEU A 92 -8.38 -5.42 12.57
CA LEU A 92 -7.50 -5.44 13.72
C LEU A 92 -6.03 -5.37 13.28
N VAL A 93 -5.63 -6.25 12.35
CA VAL A 93 -4.25 -6.29 11.87
C VAL A 93 -3.86 -4.95 11.24
N TYR A 94 -4.69 -4.40 10.35
CA TYR A 94 -4.42 -3.11 9.70
C TYR A 94 -4.23 -1.96 10.70
N GLN A 95 -5.09 -1.87 11.72
CA GLN A 95 -5.02 -0.78 12.73
C GLN A 95 -3.80 -0.93 13.66
N GLU A 96 -3.45 -2.15 14.06
CA GLU A 96 -2.26 -2.41 14.87
C GLU A 96 -0.98 -2.01 14.12
N GLU A 97 -0.92 -2.31 12.81
CA GLU A 97 0.20 -1.88 11.98
C GLU A 97 0.28 -0.36 11.81
N GLU A 98 -0.84 0.29 11.54
CA GLU A 98 -0.87 1.76 11.41
C GLU A 98 -0.38 2.42 12.70
N THR A 99 -0.78 1.88 13.86
CA THR A 99 -0.33 2.35 15.17
C THR A 99 1.15 2.11 15.41
N ALA A 100 1.68 0.95 15.02
CA ALA A 100 3.08 0.59 15.21
C ALA A 100 4.06 1.38 14.30
N ILE A 101 3.58 1.92 13.19
CA ILE A 101 4.39 2.62 12.17
C ILE A 101 4.28 4.16 12.31
N ARG A 102 3.36 4.66 13.13
CA ARG A 102 3.26 6.09 13.50
C ARG A 102 4.28 6.46 14.58
#